data_AF-A0A8C6NGG4-F1
#
_entry.id   AF-A0A8C6NGG4-F1
#
_cell.length_a   1.000
_cell.length_b   1.000
_cell.length_c   1.000
_cell.angle_alpha   90.00
_cell.angle_beta   90.00
_cell.angle_gamma   90.00
#
_symmetry.space_group_name_H-M   'P 1'
#
loop_
_entity.id
_entity.type
_entity.pdbx_description
1 polymer ?
#
loop_
_entity_poly.entity_id
_entity_poly.type
_entity_poly.pdbx_seq_one_letter_code
_entity_poly.pdbx_strand_id
1 'polypeptide(L)'
;MAAAQPRPARLKAAVHYTVGCLCQEVAEDKDVQFSKQTIAAISEITFRQCGVFLILCRHAKRSTVTTEDVKLLARRSSCLLKYITEKSEELALNNMEQKEKKKKKSSAVKEGRTSGEHEAAVTESEDYNMA
;
A
#
# COMPACT_ATOMS: atom_id res chain seq x y z
N MET A 1 11.89 30.69 -3.02
CA MET A 1 11.06 29.77 -3.85
C MET A 1 11.68 28.39 -3.79
N ALA A 2 11.02 27.40 -3.17
CA ALA A 2 11.51 26.03 -3.18
C ALA A 2 11.21 25.41 -4.55
N ALA A 3 12.25 25.12 -5.33
CA ALA A 3 12.08 24.43 -6.61
C ALA A 3 11.46 23.04 -6.35
N ALA A 4 10.33 22.75 -6.98
CA ALA A 4 9.70 21.44 -6.89
C ALA A 4 10.63 20.41 -7.52
N GLN A 5 11.22 19.56 -6.68
CA GLN A 5 12.15 18.53 -7.15
C GLN A 5 11.46 17.57 -8.14
N PRO A 6 12.17 17.11 -9.19
CA PRO A 6 11.66 16.12 -10.13
C PRO A 6 11.09 14.89 -9.38
N ARG A 7 10.00 14.28 -9.90
CA ARG A 7 9.32 13.15 -9.22
C ARG A 7 10.27 12.06 -8.72
N PRO A 8 11.30 11.60 -9.49
CA PRO A 8 12.24 10.61 -9.00
C PRO A 8 13.09 11.09 -7.82
N ALA A 9 13.49 12.37 -7.81
CA ALA A 9 14.28 12.96 -6.72
C ALA A 9 13.44 13.03 -5.43
N ARG A 10 12.16 13.37 -5.54
CA ARG A 10 11.25 13.40 -4.37
C ARG A 10 11.02 12.02 -3.76
N LEU A 11 10.84 10.98 -4.58
CA LEU A 11 10.70 9.61 -4.10
C LEU A 11 12.00 9.10 -3.45
N LYS A 12 13.16 9.38 -4.05
CA LYS A 12 14.46 9.03 -3.46
C LYS A 12 14.67 9.71 -2.11
N ALA A 13 14.31 10.99 -1.97
CA ALA A 13 14.41 11.70 -0.70
C ALA A 13 13.50 11.08 0.38
N ALA A 14 12.27 10.71 0.04
CA ALA A 14 11.37 10.03 0.96
C ALA A 14 11.92 8.66 1.41
N VAL A 15 12.44 7.86 0.48
CA VAL A 15 13.09 6.58 0.80
C VAL A 15 14.32 6.80 1.68
N HIS A 16 15.15 7.80 1.40
CA HIS A 16 16.33 8.12 2.20
C HIS A 16 15.96 8.50 3.64
N TYR A 17 14.90 9.29 3.83
CA TYR A 17 14.40 9.64 5.16
C TYR A 17 14.00 8.39 5.95
N THR A 18 13.17 7.52 5.38
CA THR A 18 12.73 6.29 6.06
C THR A 18 13.90 5.34 6.35
N VAL A 19 14.84 5.21 5.42
CA VAL A 19 16.06 4.41 5.65
C VAL A 19 16.88 4.98 6.80
N GLY A 20 16.99 6.30 6.91
CA GLY A 20 17.65 6.95 8.04
C GLY A 20 17.01 6.60 9.39
N CYS A 21 15.67 6.65 9.47
CA CYS A 21 14.94 6.26 10.68
C CYS A 21 15.20 4.79 11.06
N LEU A 22 15.10 3.86 10.10
CA LEU A 22 15.34 2.44 10.37
C LEU A 22 16.80 2.15 10.74
N CYS A 23 17.76 2.84 10.10
CA CYS A 23 19.17 2.73 10.49
C CYS A 23 19.42 3.25 11.90
N GLN A 24 18.68 4.28 12.34
CA GLN A 24 18.77 4.79 13.72
C GLN A 24 18.26 3.76 14.74
N GLU A 25 17.12 3.12 14.47
CA GLU A 25 16.59 2.05 15.32
C GLU A 25 17.59 0.89 15.46
N VAL A 26 18.23 0.49 14.36
CA VAL A 26 19.26 -0.56 14.36
C VAL A 26 20.56 -0.11 15.05
N ALA A 27 20.95 1.16 14.89
CA ALA A 27 22.12 1.74 15.56
C ALA A 27 21.98 1.67 17.09
N GLU A 28 20.78 2.00 17.59
CA GLU A 28 20.45 1.95 19.01
C GLU A 28 20.40 0.50 19.54
N ASP A 29 19.74 -0.42 18.82
CA ASP A 29 19.64 -1.84 19.21
C ASP A 29 21.00 -2.55 19.24
N LYS A 30 21.93 -2.14 18.35
CA LYS A 30 23.25 -2.78 18.22
C LYS A 30 24.39 -1.99 18.86
N ASP A 31 24.12 -0.82 19.43
CA ASP A 31 25.11 0.12 19.95
C ASP A 31 26.23 0.43 18.94
N VAL A 32 25.84 0.74 17.69
CA VAL A 32 26.75 1.07 16.58
C VAL A 32 26.36 2.39 15.94
N GLN A 33 27.28 3.01 15.19
CA GLN A 33 27.02 4.24 14.46
C GLN A 33 27.12 4.01 12.95
N PHE A 34 26.14 4.49 12.20
CA PHE A 34 26.16 4.46 10.73
C PHE A 34 26.67 5.78 10.16
N SER A 35 27.60 5.72 9.20
CA SER A 35 28.02 6.91 8.46
C SER A 35 26.89 7.41 7.54
N LYS A 36 26.89 8.71 7.23
CA LYS A 36 25.93 9.30 6.27
C LYS A 36 26.03 8.64 4.90
N GLN A 37 27.24 8.26 4.49
CA GLN A 37 27.52 7.58 3.24
C GLN A 37 26.93 6.16 3.23
N THR A 38 27.00 5.44 4.35
CA THR A 38 26.39 4.11 4.51
C THR A 38 24.87 4.19 4.36
N ILE A 39 24.23 5.16 5.02
CA ILE A 39 22.77 5.37 4.93
C ILE A 39 22.37 5.73 3.49
N ALA A 40 23.14 6.58 2.81
CA ALA A 40 22.92 6.91 1.41
C ALA A 40 23.04 5.68 0.49
N ALA A 41 24.04 4.84 0.69
CA ALA A 41 24.23 3.62 -0.08
C ALA A 41 23.07 2.62 0.12
N ILE A 42 22.61 2.43 1.36
CA ILE A 42 21.44 1.59 1.66
C ILE A 42 20.20 2.16 0.97
N SER A 43 19.99 3.48 1.01
CA SER A 43 18.88 4.14 0.34
C SER A 43 18.89 3.89 -1.18
N GLU A 44 20.05 3.98 -1.83
CA GLU A 44 20.16 3.70 -3.27
C GLU A 44 19.93 2.23 -3.62
N ILE A 45 20.39 1.30 -2.78
CA ILE A 45 20.15 -0.15 -2.97
C ILE A 45 18.65 -0.43 -2.86
N THR A 46 18.00 0.08 -1.82
CA THR A 46 16.55 -0.09 -1.58
C THR A 46 15.73 0.48 -2.75
N PHE A 47 16.06 1.68 -3.22
CA PHE A 47 15.35 2.29 -4.35
C PHE A 47 15.50 1.47 -5.65
N ARG A 48 16.69 0.90 -5.91
CA ARG A 48 16.91 0.02 -7.08
C ARG A 48 16.16 -1.31 -6.95
N GLN A 49 16.06 -1.86 -5.73
CA GLN A 49 15.37 -3.12 -5.48
C GLN A 49 13.88 -3.05 -5.84
N CYS A 50 13.25 -1.87 -5.78
CA CYS A 50 11.87 -1.65 -6.18
C CYS A 50 11.56 -2.10 -7.63
N GLY A 51 12.55 -2.08 -8.54
CA GLY A 51 12.36 -2.55 -9.92
C GLY A 51 12.19 -4.06 -10.06
N VAL A 52 12.70 -4.84 -9.11
CA VAL A 52 12.71 -6.32 -9.16
C VAL A 52 11.30 -6.89 -9.03
N PHE A 53 10.45 -6.27 -8.21
CA PHE A 53 9.07 -6.71 -7.99
C PHE A 53 8.24 -6.70 -9.28
N LEU A 54 8.45 -5.70 -10.14
CA LEU A 54 7.72 -5.56 -11.40
C LEU A 54 8.09 -6.64 -12.43
N ILE A 55 9.35 -7.10 -12.39
CA ILE A 55 9.84 -8.14 -13.31
C ILE A 55 9.16 -9.48 -13.05
N LEU A 56 8.96 -9.85 -11.77
CA LEU A 56 8.31 -11.11 -11.38
C LEU A 56 6.84 -11.16 -11.79
N CYS A 57 6.11 -10.06 -11.56
CA CYS A 57 4.71 -9.93 -11.97
C CYS A 57 4.57 -10.10 -13.50
N ARG A 58 5.46 -9.46 -14.27
CA ARG A 58 5.44 -9.54 -15.74
C ARG A 58 5.77 -10.94 -16.26
N HIS A 59 6.59 -11.72 -15.55
CA HIS A 59 6.86 -13.12 -15.89
C HIS A 59 5.60 -13.99 -15.83
N ALA A 60 4.69 -13.69 -14.89
CA ALA A 60 3.40 -14.36 -14.78
C ALA A 60 2.32 -13.79 -15.73
N LYS A 61 2.69 -12.98 -16.72
CA LYS A 61 1.77 -12.27 -17.64
C LYS A 61 0.73 -11.40 -16.94
N ARG A 62 1.01 -10.97 -15.70
CA ARG A 62 0.17 -10.05 -14.92
C ARG A 62 0.78 -8.64 -14.95
N SER A 63 -0.05 -7.63 -14.77
CA SER A 63 0.36 -6.24 -14.55
C SER A 63 0.20 -5.80 -13.09
N THR A 64 -0.51 -6.59 -12.29
CA THR A 64 -0.74 -6.36 -10.85
C THR A 64 0.11 -7.33 -10.03
N VAL A 65 0.96 -6.77 -9.16
CA VAL A 65 1.81 -7.52 -8.22
C VAL A 65 0.93 -8.18 -7.16
N THR A 66 1.14 -9.47 -6.91
CA THR A 66 0.43 -10.26 -5.89
C THR A 66 1.36 -10.71 -4.76
N THR A 67 0.78 -11.27 -3.69
CA THR A 67 1.56 -11.83 -2.56
C THR A 67 2.52 -12.93 -2.98
N GLU A 68 2.16 -13.70 -4.00
CA GLU A 68 3.00 -14.79 -4.51
C GLU A 68 4.28 -14.26 -5.19
N ASP A 69 4.21 -13.10 -5.85
CA ASP A 69 5.39 -12.45 -6.44
C ASP A 69 6.38 -12.04 -5.33
N VAL A 70 5.86 -11.58 -4.19
CA VAL A 70 6.66 -11.17 -3.02
C VAL A 70 7.27 -12.37 -2.30
N LYS A 71 6.49 -13.45 -2.09
CA LYS A 71 6.99 -14.71 -1.52
C LYS A 71 8.09 -15.32 -2.39
N LEU A 72 7.93 -15.28 -3.71
CA LEU A 72 8.94 -15.78 -4.65
C LEU A 72 10.27 -15.00 -4.54
N LEU A 73 10.23 -13.70 -4.22
CA LEU A 73 11.43 -12.89 -4.00
C LEU A 73 12.19 -13.32 -2.73
N ALA A 74 11.48 -13.75 -1.69
CA ALA A 74 12.06 -14.22 -0.43
C ALA A 74 12.63 -15.65 -0.51
N ARG A 75 12.36 -16.41 -1.58
CA ARG A 75 12.64 -17.86 -1.70
C ARG A 75 14.08 -18.29 -1.45
N ARG A 76 15.05 -17.40 -1.60
CA ARG A 76 16.48 -17.71 -1.43
C ARG A 76 16.89 -17.86 0.04
N SER A 77 16.09 -17.35 0.97
CA SER A 77 16.34 -17.45 2.41
C SER A 77 15.11 -18.04 3.10
N SER A 78 15.27 -19.21 3.71
CA SER A 78 14.17 -19.91 4.39
C SER A 78 13.60 -19.11 5.57
N CYS A 79 14.46 -18.43 6.34
CA CYS A 79 14.04 -17.57 7.44
C CYS A 79 13.22 -16.37 6.92
N LEU A 80 13.69 -15.73 5.84
CA LEU A 80 12.97 -14.61 5.22
C LEU A 80 11.63 -15.06 4.62
N LEU A 81 11.59 -16.21 3.93
CA LEU A 81 10.37 -16.76 3.35
C LEU A 81 9.32 -17.03 4.42
N LYS A 82 9.72 -17.62 5.56
CA LYS A 82 8.84 -17.88 6.69
C LYS A 82 8.26 -16.56 7.24
N TYR A 83 9.12 -15.60 7.55
CA TYR A 83 8.70 -14.30 8.10
C TYR A 83 7.74 -13.55 7.17
N ILE A 84 8.03 -13.49 5.87
CA ILE A 84 7.17 -12.83 4.87
C ILE A 84 5.83 -13.54 4.71
N THR A 85 5.83 -14.88 4.79
CA THR A 85 4.60 -15.67 4.70
C THR A 85 3.68 -15.40 5.90
N GLU A 86 4.23 -15.45 7.12
CA GLU A 86 3.51 -15.12 8.36
C GLU A 86 2.92 -13.69 8.29
N LYS A 87 3.73 -12.71 7.87
CA LYS A 87 3.24 -11.33 7.70
C LYS A 87 2.15 -11.20 6.63
N SER A 88 2.21 -12.00 5.57
CA SER A 88 1.16 -11.99 4.53
C SER A 88 -0.18 -12.54 5.03
N GLU A 89 -0.14 -13.53 5.91
CA GLU A 89 -1.33 -14.13 6.54
C GLU A 89 -1.95 -13.15 7.57
N GLU A 90 -1.12 -12.52 8.40
CA GLU A 90 -1.55 -11.47 9.33
C GLU A 90 -2.29 -10.32 8.59
N LEU A 91 -1.73 -9.87 7.47
CA LEU A 91 -2.38 -8.85 6.63
C LEU A 91 -3.68 -9.34 6.00
N ALA A 92 -3.78 -10.61 5.61
CA ALA A 92 -5.01 -11.18 5.05
C ALA A 92 -6.14 -11.19 6.08
N LEU A 93 -5.84 -11.58 7.33
CA LEU A 93 -6.79 -11.54 8.45
C LEU A 93 -7.25 -10.11 8.75
N ASN A 94 -6.31 -9.16 8.87
CA ASN A 94 -6.62 -7.75 9.10
C ASN A 94 -7.53 -7.16 8.01
N ASN A 95 -7.28 -7.52 6.75
CA ASN A 95 -8.11 -7.07 5.62
C ASN A 95 -9.53 -7.67 5.65
N MET A 96 -9.67 -8.92 6.10
CA MET A 96 -10.99 -9.55 6.29
C MET A 96 -11.78 -8.85 7.40
N GLU A 97 -11.15 -8.61 8.55
CA GLU A 97 -11.80 -7.89 9.66
C GLU A 97 -12.27 -6.48 9.25
N GLN A 98 -11.45 -5.74 8.50
CA GLN A 98 -11.83 -4.42 8.00
C GLN A 98 -13.01 -4.48 7.03
N LYS A 99 -13.07 -5.51 6.17
CA LYS A 99 -14.22 -5.72 5.28
C LYS A 99 -15.49 -6.04 6.07
N GLU A 100 -15.40 -6.84 7.12
CA GLU A 100 -16.54 -7.14 7.99
C GLU A 100 -17.02 -5.92 8.78
N LYS A 101 -16.10 -5.12 9.34
CA LYS A 101 -16.42 -3.85 10.01
C LYS A 101 -17.10 -2.87 9.04
N LYS A 102 -16.65 -2.80 7.78
CA LYS A 102 -17.27 -1.96 6.75
C LYS A 102 -18.66 -2.46 6.35
N LYS A 103 -18.86 -3.78 6.26
CA LYS A 103 -20.17 -4.41 5.98
C LYS A 103 -21.18 -4.16 7.11
N LYS A 104 -20.75 -4.29 8.37
CA LYS A 104 -21.57 -3.96 9.56
C LYS A 104 -21.94 -2.48 9.64
N LYS A 105 -21.04 -1.58 9.26
CA LYS A 105 -21.32 -0.12 9.20
C LYS A 105 -22.32 0.23 8.10
N SER A 106 -22.27 -0.45 6.95
CA SER A 106 -23.24 -0.25 5.87
C SER A 106 -24.62 -0.85 6.14
N SER A 107 -24.72 -1.92 6.93
CA SER A 107 -26.02 -2.49 7.33
C SER A 107 -26.73 -1.63 8.39
N ALA A 108 -25.99 -1.08 9.35
CA ALA A 108 -26.54 -0.15 10.36
C ALA A 108 -27.12 1.14 9.76
N VAL A 109 -26.56 1.63 8.64
CA VAL A 109 -27.10 2.81 7.92
C VAL A 109 -28.39 2.47 7.14
N LYS A 110 -28.61 1.20 6.77
CA LYS A 110 -29.83 0.77 6.07
C LYS A 110 -31.02 0.59 7.01
N GLU A 111 -30.79 0.15 8.25
CA GLU A 111 -31.83 0.00 9.28
C GLU A 111 -32.37 1.35 9.80
N GLY A 112 -31.56 2.41 9.76
CA GLY A 112 -32.00 3.76 10.16
C GLY A 112 -32.90 4.49 9.15
N ARG A 113 -33.15 3.91 7.96
CA ARG A 113 -33.93 4.54 6.88
C ARG A 113 -35.27 3.84 6.60
N THR A 114 -35.63 2.82 7.37
CA THR A 114 -36.88 2.06 7.24
C THR A 114 -37.82 2.29 8.43
N SER A 115 -38.03 3.55 8.81
CA SER A 115 -39.17 3.96 9.66
C SER A 115 -39.62 5.35 9.21
N GLY A 116 -40.50 5.39 8.20
CA GLY A 116 -41.03 6.64 7.63
C GLY A 116 -41.64 6.40 6.25
N GLU A 117 -42.76 5.68 6.21
CA GLU A 117 -43.66 5.69 5.05
C GLU A 117 -44.40 7.05 5.02
N HIS A 118 -44.43 7.75 3.88
CA HIS A 118 -45.66 8.05 3.12
C HIS A 118 -45.40 8.98 1.91
N GLU A 119 -45.79 8.48 0.74
CA GLU A 119 -46.36 9.12 -0.47
C GLU A 119 -45.77 10.36 -1.18
N ALA A 120 -45.73 10.18 -2.52
CA ALA A 120 -46.40 10.97 -3.56
C ALA A 120 -45.52 11.68 -4.61
N ALA A 121 -46.01 11.51 -5.84
CA ALA A 121 -45.89 12.37 -7.02
C ALA A 121 -44.63 12.25 -7.90
N VAL A 122 -44.74 11.28 -8.81
CA VAL A 122 -44.28 11.33 -10.20
C VAL A 122 -44.55 12.71 -10.81
N THR A 123 -43.53 13.34 -11.39
CA THR A 123 -43.69 14.23 -12.55
C THR A 123 -42.53 14.01 -13.51
N GLU A 124 -42.83 13.24 -14.56
CA GLU A 124 -42.10 13.26 -15.81
C GLU A 124 -42.31 14.62 -16.48
N SER A 125 -41.26 15.20 -17.03
CA SER A 125 -41.37 16.27 -18.02
C SER A 125 -40.26 16.10 -19.04
N GLU A 126 -40.54 15.30 -20.06
CA GLU A 126 -40.03 15.53 -21.40
C GLU A 126 -40.83 16.72 -21.97
N ASP A 127 -40.17 17.71 -22.58
CA ASP A 127 -40.26 17.94 -24.03
C ASP A 127 -39.61 19.27 -24.55
N TYR A 128 -39.08 19.20 -25.77
CA TYR A 128 -38.70 20.23 -26.78
C TYR A 128 -37.41 21.08 -26.70
N ASN A 129 -36.33 20.52 -27.29
CA ASN A 129 -35.68 20.87 -28.58
C ASN A 129 -35.45 22.35 -29.02
N MET A 130 -34.22 22.67 -29.46
CA MET A 130 -33.89 23.20 -30.80
C MET A 130 -32.38 23.58 -30.92
N ALA A 131 -31.61 22.76 -31.62
CA ALA A 131 -30.55 23.14 -32.59
C ALA A 131 -30.00 21.88 -33.30
#